data_AF-A0AAD4QQZ5-F1
#
_entry.id   AF-A0AAD4QQZ5-F1
#
_cell.length_a   1.000
_cell.length_b   1.000
_cell.length_c   1.000
_cell.angle_alpha   90.00
_cell.angle_beta   90.00
_cell.angle_gamma   90.00
#
_symmetry.space_group_name_H-M   'P 1'
#
loop_
_entity.id
_entity.type
_entity.pdbx_description
1 polymer ?
#
loop_
_entity_poly.entity_id
_entity_poly.type
_entity_poly.pdbx_seq_one_letter_code
_entity_poly.pdbx_strand_id
1 'polypeptide(L)'
;MRQYSLRKREGKRIQRWETEYDRIVNDAGNVLSMEEVRRQIAQALEHSEIEQTKVSLLCPLTKERIEVPVRYRDCRHLQCFDLKAFLAMKAKRNFLNCPICDAKIDRELTITSLCIDKFFQQILSDVSGSTEAVILSDGTYQAAASQSALIIPKVIDDEEPFTPDQSATFTCHVKSEIDSDDDDIEILDSNSSFDIDNEANNSSAETQDFHIPDISMADDTNQTVDHSTTHSDETTTEVATLKNDYESRIRELNQEIQNVKSSEQQKLSFLATKYTMLKDALAGKISEMKALENRLESKNLTLDQEKKELEAKCTKLKCKLLKKDSEVEALSDRLQSQSSALGQEKKHLKKQCTKLNAELVKKNAEFETLKQSKALALQDGESRINKLNQEIRLLKSSEQQKIFDFEVKCAKLNDELLKKGSELETLNDMLHSQSSALGQEKKDLEAQCAKLNDELLKKDSELEALKQSKTVALQDGELRIRELNQEILLLKSSEQQKLLFLEAQCSELRSELLEKKSELEVLSDYFAWSRKERIGSKMRETKR
;
A
#
# COMPACT_ATOMS: atom_id res chain seq x y z
N MET A 1 27.01 -23.76 -6.68
CA MET A 1 26.42 -23.24 -5.43
C MET A 1 25.81 -21.83 -5.55
N ARG A 2 26.56 -20.72 -5.45
CA ARG A 2 25.98 -19.34 -5.34
C ARG A 2 24.81 -19.04 -6.31
N GLN A 3 24.97 -19.30 -7.60
CA GLN A 3 23.91 -19.07 -8.61
C GLN A 3 22.66 -19.95 -8.41
N TYR A 4 22.81 -21.18 -7.92
CA TYR A 4 21.66 -22.05 -7.58
C TYR A 4 20.91 -21.51 -6.36
N SER A 5 21.63 -21.01 -5.35
CA SER A 5 21.01 -20.34 -4.19
C SER A 5 20.33 -19.02 -4.57
N LEU A 6 20.82 -18.31 -5.60
CA LEU A 6 20.14 -17.14 -6.18
C LEU A 6 18.87 -17.55 -6.91
N ARG A 7 18.93 -18.46 -7.90
CA ARG A 7 17.73 -18.95 -8.61
C ARG A 7 16.66 -19.53 -7.65
N LYS A 8 17.06 -20.24 -6.60
CA LYS A 8 16.14 -20.78 -5.59
C LYS A 8 15.55 -19.70 -4.66
N ARG A 9 16.20 -18.55 -4.51
CA ARG A 9 15.63 -17.34 -3.87
C ARG A 9 14.73 -16.56 -4.83
N GLU A 10 15.07 -16.49 -6.11
CA GLU A 10 14.27 -15.82 -7.14
C GLU A 10 12.96 -16.58 -7.41
N GLY A 11 12.97 -17.91 -7.56
CA GLY A 11 11.75 -18.72 -7.64
C GLY A 11 10.83 -18.55 -6.42
N LYS A 12 11.41 -18.56 -5.21
CA LYS A 12 10.68 -18.25 -3.96
C LYS A 12 10.21 -16.80 -3.85
N ARG A 13 10.76 -15.86 -4.63
CA ARG A 13 10.19 -14.52 -4.79
C ARG A 13 9.03 -14.56 -5.77
N ILE A 14 9.22 -15.11 -6.98
CA ILE A 14 8.21 -15.20 -8.06
C ILE A 14 6.88 -15.73 -7.54
N GLN A 15 6.88 -16.92 -6.94
CA GLN A 15 5.68 -17.53 -6.33
C GLN A 15 4.99 -16.61 -5.31
N ARG A 16 5.75 -15.80 -4.58
CA ARG A 16 5.20 -14.89 -3.57
C ARG A 16 4.47 -13.68 -4.17
N TRP A 17 4.82 -13.20 -5.37
CA TRP A 17 4.04 -12.14 -6.04
C TRP A 17 2.96 -12.68 -6.98
N GLU A 18 3.04 -13.93 -7.45
CA GLU A 18 1.91 -14.61 -8.08
C GLU A 18 0.74 -14.73 -7.08
N THR A 19 0.98 -15.29 -5.88
CA THR A 19 -0.02 -15.35 -4.79
C THR A 19 -0.41 -13.98 -4.21
N GLU A 20 0.27 -12.88 -4.58
CA GLU A 20 -0.12 -11.51 -4.19
C GLU A 20 -0.98 -10.86 -5.28
N TYR A 21 -0.64 -11.07 -6.56
CA TYR A 21 -1.45 -10.71 -7.72
C TYR A 21 -2.85 -11.33 -7.62
N ASP A 22 -2.92 -12.63 -7.37
CA ASP A 22 -4.19 -13.35 -7.21
C ASP A 22 -5.02 -12.77 -6.05
N ARG A 23 -4.39 -12.34 -4.96
CA ARG A 23 -5.10 -11.72 -3.83
C ARG A 23 -5.66 -10.35 -4.20
N ILE A 24 -4.89 -9.50 -4.89
CA ILE A 24 -5.34 -8.15 -5.29
C ILE A 24 -6.45 -8.23 -6.36
N VAL A 25 -6.36 -9.18 -7.30
CA VAL A 25 -7.36 -9.37 -8.36
C VAL A 25 -8.68 -9.91 -7.81
N ASN A 26 -8.66 -10.70 -6.73
CA ASN A 26 -9.86 -11.24 -6.10
C ASN A 26 -10.35 -10.45 -4.87
N ASP A 27 -9.64 -9.40 -4.44
CA ASP A 27 -10.04 -8.54 -3.31
C ASP A 27 -11.05 -7.46 -3.75
N ALA A 28 -12.33 -7.77 -3.59
CA ALA A 28 -13.44 -6.86 -3.88
C ALA A 28 -13.45 -5.57 -3.04
N GLY A 29 -12.69 -5.49 -1.93
CA GLY A 29 -12.55 -4.26 -1.12
C GLY A 29 -11.57 -3.24 -1.70
N ASN A 30 -10.64 -3.69 -2.56
CA ASN A 30 -9.58 -2.87 -3.16
C ASN A 30 -9.88 -2.53 -4.63
N VAL A 31 -11.03 -1.87 -4.83
CA VAL A 31 -11.51 -1.39 -6.13
C VAL A 31 -11.78 0.13 -6.05
N LEU A 32 -11.54 0.83 -7.16
CA LEU A 32 -12.03 2.18 -7.43
C LEU A 32 -13.18 2.07 -8.43
N SER A 33 -14.38 2.52 -8.05
CA SER A 33 -15.59 2.41 -8.88
C SER A 33 -15.65 3.48 -9.99
N MET A 34 -16.52 3.27 -10.96
CA MET A 34 -16.74 4.22 -12.07
C MET A 34 -17.13 5.61 -11.56
N GLU A 35 -18.01 5.65 -10.56
CA GLU A 35 -18.55 6.86 -9.95
C GLU A 35 -17.47 7.60 -9.15
N GLU A 36 -16.66 6.86 -8.38
CA GLU A 36 -15.58 7.45 -7.59
C GLU A 36 -14.51 8.09 -8.47
N VAL A 37 -14.12 7.45 -9.58
CA VAL A 37 -13.14 8.06 -10.50
C VAL A 37 -13.73 9.24 -11.25
N ARG A 38 -15.00 9.20 -11.69
CA ARG A 38 -15.69 10.37 -12.26
C ARG A 38 -15.80 11.53 -11.27
N ARG A 39 -16.07 11.24 -9.99
CA ARG A 39 -16.08 12.23 -8.90
C ARG A 39 -14.71 12.87 -8.71
N GLN A 40 -13.63 12.09 -8.77
CA GLN A 40 -12.25 12.60 -8.73
C GLN A 40 -11.91 13.47 -9.96
N ILE A 41 -12.37 13.09 -11.16
CA ILE A 41 -12.19 13.87 -12.40
C ILE A 41 -12.88 15.23 -12.28
N ALA A 42 -14.17 15.24 -11.93
CA ALA A 42 -14.93 16.47 -11.75
C ALA A 42 -14.28 17.41 -10.72
N GLN A 43 -13.96 16.91 -9.52
CA GLN A 43 -13.32 17.71 -8.46
C GLN A 43 -11.93 18.24 -8.84
N ALA A 44 -11.18 17.53 -9.69
CA ALA A 44 -9.85 17.97 -10.13
C ALA A 44 -9.90 19.04 -11.24
N LEU A 45 -10.96 19.08 -12.05
CA LEU A 45 -11.08 19.96 -13.21
C LEU A 45 -12.01 21.16 -12.97
N GLU A 46 -12.93 21.09 -12.00
CA GLU A 46 -13.78 22.21 -11.52
C GLU A 46 -12.97 23.47 -11.11
N HIS A 47 -11.69 23.32 -10.79
CA HIS A 47 -10.79 24.39 -10.36
C HIS A 47 -9.64 24.67 -11.35
N SER A 48 -9.77 24.27 -12.62
CA SER A 48 -8.71 24.41 -13.63
C SER A 48 -9.25 24.73 -15.02
N GLU A 49 -8.52 25.55 -15.79
CA GLU A 49 -8.83 25.90 -17.20
C GLU A 49 -8.60 24.71 -18.18
N ILE A 50 -8.57 23.49 -17.67
CA ILE A 50 -8.20 22.27 -18.40
C ILE A 50 -9.45 21.40 -18.58
N GLU A 51 -10.13 21.57 -19.72
CA GLU A 51 -11.35 20.81 -20.05
C GLU A 51 -11.09 19.31 -20.32
N GLN A 52 -9.83 18.94 -20.59
CA GLN A 52 -9.45 17.59 -21.02
C GLN A 52 -8.09 17.15 -20.45
N THR A 53 -8.00 15.89 -20.01
CA THR A 53 -6.75 15.25 -19.55
C THR A 53 -6.39 14.06 -20.43
N LYS A 54 -5.13 13.98 -20.89
CA LYS A 54 -4.62 12.83 -21.66
C LYS A 54 -3.99 11.78 -20.75
N VAL A 55 -4.20 10.49 -21.07
CA VAL A 55 -3.58 9.35 -20.37
C VAL A 55 -3.04 8.31 -21.36
N SER A 56 -1.92 7.68 -21.00
CA SER A 56 -1.30 6.57 -21.73
C SER A 56 -1.94 5.25 -21.32
N LEU A 57 -2.43 4.48 -22.29
CA LEU A 57 -2.89 3.10 -22.10
C LEU A 57 -1.73 2.10 -22.02
N LEU A 58 -0.50 2.57 -22.32
CA LEU A 58 0.75 1.85 -22.05
C LEU A 58 1.21 2.08 -20.60
N CYS A 59 1.67 1.02 -19.96
CA CYS A 59 2.19 1.03 -18.61
C CYS A 59 3.47 1.88 -18.54
N PRO A 60 3.60 2.84 -17.61
CA PRO A 60 4.80 3.66 -17.50
C PRO A 60 6.08 2.86 -17.21
N LEU A 61 5.95 1.66 -16.61
CA LEU A 61 7.06 0.79 -16.20
C LEU A 61 7.62 -0.12 -17.32
N THR A 62 6.76 -0.70 -18.16
CA THR A 62 7.18 -1.64 -19.22
C THR A 62 7.03 -1.08 -20.64
N LYS A 63 6.22 -0.03 -20.82
CA LYS A 63 5.75 0.50 -22.11
C LYS A 63 4.87 -0.47 -22.93
N GLU A 64 4.48 -1.59 -22.34
CA GLU A 64 3.47 -2.51 -22.87
C GLU A 64 2.06 -2.02 -22.48
N ARG A 65 1.01 -2.47 -23.18
CA ARG A 65 -0.37 -2.12 -22.83
C ARG A 65 -0.72 -2.67 -21.45
N ILE A 66 -1.45 -1.89 -20.65
CA ILE A 66 -1.85 -2.30 -19.29
C ILE A 66 -2.85 -3.47 -19.36
N GLU A 67 -2.59 -4.56 -18.61
CA GLU A 67 -3.51 -5.70 -18.48
C GLU A 67 -4.47 -5.46 -17.29
N VAL A 68 -3.90 -5.12 -16.13
CA VAL A 68 -4.66 -4.84 -14.90
C VAL A 68 -4.31 -3.43 -14.40
N PRO A 69 -5.16 -2.42 -14.64
CA PRO A 69 -4.89 -1.04 -14.23
C PRO A 69 -5.04 -0.88 -12.72
N VAL A 70 -3.95 -0.48 -12.06
CA VAL A 70 -3.95 -0.13 -10.65
C VAL A 70 -3.36 1.25 -10.42
N ARG A 71 -3.86 1.90 -9.37
CA ARG A 71 -3.25 3.04 -8.67
C ARG A 71 -3.66 2.98 -7.20
N TYR A 72 -3.05 3.80 -6.35
CA TYR A 72 -3.49 3.90 -4.96
C TYR A 72 -4.69 4.85 -4.85
N ARG A 73 -5.55 4.66 -3.84
CA ARG A 73 -6.77 5.47 -3.65
C ARG A 73 -6.48 6.97 -3.52
N ASP A 74 -5.34 7.33 -2.94
CA ASP A 74 -4.89 8.71 -2.72
C ASP A 74 -4.07 9.30 -3.89
N CYS A 75 -3.96 8.59 -5.03
CA CYS A 75 -3.24 9.06 -6.20
C CYS A 75 -3.98 10.22 -6.91
N ARG A 76 -3.46 11.44 -6.78
CA ARG A 76 -3.89 12.66 -7.51
C ARG A 76 -3.66 12.63 -9.04
N HIS A 77 -3.49 11.46 -9.64
CA HIS A 77 -3.32 11.27 -11.09
C HIS A 77 -4.27 10.19 -11.59
N LEU A 78 -4.80 10.40 -12.81
CA LEU A 78 -5.66 9.43 -13.50
C LEU A 78 -4.85 8.33 -14.20
N GLN A 79 -3.58 8.60 -14.53
CA GLN A 79 -2.69 7.62 -15.13
C GLN A 79 -2.55 6.40 -14.21
N CYS A 80 -2.93 5.23 -14.69
CA CYS A 80 -2.72 3.95 -14.02
C CYS A 80 -1.38 3.31 -14.43
N PHE A 81 -0.96 2.29 -13.70
CA PHE A 81 0.12 1.39 -14.08
C PHE A 81 -0.34 -0.07 -13.98
N ASP A 82 0.39 -0.96 -14.65
CA ASP A 82 0.05 -2.38 -14.62
C ASP A 82 0.50 -3.07 -13.31
N LEU A 83 -0.40 -3.87 -12.74
CA LEU A 83 -0.18 -4.58 -11.48
C LEU A 83 0.97 -5.57 -11.52
N LYS A 84 1.06 -6.38 -12.58
CA LYS A 84 2.07 -7.43 -12.78
C LYS A 84 3.45 -6.81 -13.01
N ALA A 85 3.52 -5.71 -13.77
CA ALA A 85 4.71 -4.88 -13.91
C ALA A 85 5.17 -4.28 -12.57
N PHE A 86 4.26 -3.72 -11.77
CA PHE A 86 4.59 -3.13 -10.47
C PHE A 86 5.08 -4.17 -9.46
N LEU A 87 4.41 -5.32 -9.36
CA LEU A 87 4.82 -6.42 -8.48
C LEU A 87 6.20 -6.97 -8.89
N ALA A 88 6.46 -7.13 -10.20
CA ALA A 88 7.77 -7.52 -10.71
C ALA A 88 8.87 -6.49 -10.39
N MET A 89 8.57 -5.19 -10.48
CA MET A 89 9.51 -4.13 -10.10
C MET A 89 9.78 -4.12 -8.59
N LYS A 90 8.73 -4.21 -7.76
CA LYS A 90 8.84 -4.30 -6.30
C LYS A 90 9.65 -5.53 -5.88
N ALA A 91 9.44 -6.66 -6.54
CA ALA A 91 10.22 -7.88 -6.33
C ALA A 91 11.70 -7.78 -6.76
N LYS A 92 12.09 -6.74 -7.53
CA LYS A 92 13.50 -6.44 -7.84
C LYS A 92 14.09 -5.41 -6.89
N ARG A 93 13.38 -4.31 -6.59
CA ARG A 93 13.95 -3.10 -5.92
C ARG A 93 13.33 -2.72 -4.57
N ASN A 94 12.36 -3.47 -4.04
CA ASN A 94 11.66 -3.18 -2.77
C ASN A 94 11.03 -1.77 -2.69
N PHE A 95 10.62 -1.18 -3.81
CA PHE A 95 9.93 0.12 -3.84
C PHE A 95 8.56 0.05 -3.15
N LEU A 96 8.17 1.14 -2.46
CA LEU A 96 6.89 1.28 -1.75
C LEU A 96 6.04 2.48 -2.22
N ASN A 97 6.65 3.47 -2.89
CA ASN A 97 5.95 4.65 -3.39
C ASN A 97 5.20 4.35 -4.70
N CYS A 98 4.24 5.21 -5.06
CA CYS A 98 3.63 5.19 -6.38
C CYS A 98 4.66 5.52 -7.48
N PRO A 99 4.79 4.73 -8.56
CA PRO A 99 5.77 4.95 -9.63
C PRO A 99 5.50 6.16 -10.55
N ILE A 100 4.44 6.94 -10.28
CA ILE A 100 4.02 8.08 -11.12
C ILE A 100 4.20 9.41 -10.37
N CYS A 101 3.67 9.52 -9.16
CA CYS A 101 3.75 10.75 -8.35
C CYS A 101 4.75 10.69 -7.20
N ASP A 102 5.45 9.56 -7.00
CA ASP A 102 6.39 9.28 -5.92
C ASP A 102 5.86 9.58 -4.50
N ALA A 103 4.53 9.61 -4.36
CA ALA A 103 3.86 9.90 -3.10
C ALA A 103 4.29 8.91 -2.01
N LYS A 104 4.69 9.45 -0.86
CA LYS A 104 4.98 8.68 0.34
C LYS A 104 3.68 8.14 0.90
N ILE A 105 3.40 6.89 0.58
CA ILE A 105 2.30 6.14 1.16
C ILE A 105 2.77 5.67 2.52
N ASP A 106 2.02 5.98 3.58
CA ASP A 106 2.51 5.80 4.95
C ASP A 106 2.83 4.33 5.29
N ARG A 107 3.72 4.15 6.27
CA ARG A 107 4.61 2.98 6.42
C ARG A 107 3.93 1.62 6.68
N GLU A 108 2.60 1.56 6.71
CA GLU A 108 1.80 0.34 6.89
C GLU A 108 0.92 -0.01 5.67
N LEU A 109 0.84 0.85 4.65
CA LEU A 109 0.04 0.61 3.43
C LEU A 109 0.72 -0.42 2.50
N THR A 110 0.52 -1.69 2.82
CA THR A 110 1.41 -2.81 2.45
C THR A 110 0.89 -3.59 1.23
N ILE A 111 0.89 -2.97 0.04
CA ILE A 111 0.32 -3.52 -1.22
C ILE A 111 -1.20 -3.59 -1.21
N THR A 112 -1.82 -3.99 -0.09
CA THR A 112 -3.26 -4.09 0.21
C THR A 112 -4.03 -2.74 0.20
N SER A 113 -3.51 -1.76 -0.53
CA SER A 113 -4.07 -0.43 -0.78
C SER A 113 -3.94 0.02 -2.24
N LEU A 114 -3.31 -0.80 -3.09
CA LEU A 114 -3.49 -0.70 -4.54
C LEU A 114 -4.96 -1.03 -4.84
N CYS A 115 -5.63 -0.13 -5.55
CA CYS A 115 -6.98 -0.36 -6.01
C CYS A 115 -6.97 -0.64 -7.52
N ILE A 116 -7.78 -1.60 -7.97
CA ILE A 116 -8.07 -1.79 -9.39
C ILE A 116 -9.00 -0.66 -9.86
N ASP A 117 -8.57 0.09 -10.87
CA ASP A 117 -9.33 1.23 -11.39
C ASP A 117 -10.31 0.78 -12.48
N LYS A 118 -11.61 0.77 -12.16
CA LYS A 118 -12.64 0.29 -13.10
C LYS A 118 -12.89 1.24 -14.26
N PHE A 119 -12.71 2.54 -14.05
CA PHE A 119 -12.82 3.55 -15.11
C PHE A 119 -11.72 3.35 -16.13
N PHE A 120 -10.47 3.18 -15.68
CA PHE A 120 -9.34 2.85 -16.56
C PHE A 120 -9.48 1.45 -17.19
N GLN A 121 -10.09 0.48 -16.50
CA GLN A 121 -10.37 -0.85 -17.06
C GLN A 121 -11.42 -0.80 -18.18
N GLN A 122 -12.41 0.09 -18.10
CA GLN A 122 -13.35 0.30 -19.21
C GLN A 122 -12.66 1.02 -20.39
N ILE A 123 -11.85 2.07 -20.15
CA ILE A 123 -11.07 2.72 -21.22
C ILE A 123 -10.16 1.69 -21.93
N LEU A 124 -9.53 0.78 -21.20
CA LEU A 124 -8.71 -0.29 -21.79
C LEU A 124 -9.51 -1.35 -22.57
N SER A 125 -10.82 -1.42 -22.38
CA SER A 125 -11.72 -2.28 -23.16
C SER A 125 -12.20 -1.56 -24.43
N ASP A 126 -12.69 -0.34 -24.27
CA ASP A 126 -13.36 0.44 -25.31
C ASP A 126 -12.35 1.06 -26.29
N VAL A 127 -11.18 1.49 -25.81
CA VAL A 127 -10.08 2.08 -26.60
C VAL A 127 -9.01 1.01 -26.92
N SER A 128 -9.42 -0.08 -27.57
CA SER A 128 -8.54 -1.21 -27.91
C SER A 128 -7.42 -0.84 -28.91
N GLY A 129 -7.71 0.03 -29.88
CA GLY A 129 -6.84 0.35 -31.03
C GLY A 129 -5.87 1.54 -30.87
N SER A 130 -5.81 2.21 -29.72
CA SER A 130 -4.89 3.34 -29.49
C SER A 130 -3.99 3.11 -28.27
N THR A 131 -2.85 3.81 -28.24
CA THR A 131 -1.92 3.84 -27.10
C THR A 131 -2.27 4.92 -26.06
N GLU A 132 -3.16 5.85 -26.40
CA GLU A 132 -3.55 6.99 -25.56
C GLU A 132 -5.07 7.24 -25.61
N ALA A 133 -5.61 7.78 -24.53
CA ALA A 133 -7.00 8.23 -24.42
C ALA A 133 -7.05 9.68 -23.91
N VAL A 134 -8.08 10.40 -24.33
CA VAL A 134 -8.44 11.74 -23.84
C VAL A 134 -9.67 11.57 -22.95
N ILE A 135 -9.60 12.06 -21.71
CA ILE A 135 -10.69 12.08 -20.74
C ILE A 135 -11.19 13.52 -20.63
N LEU A 136 -12.50 13.74 -20.72
CA LEU A 136 -13.13 15.06 -20.62
C LEU A 136 -13.62 15.33 -19.19
N SER A 137 -13.92 16.60 -18.89
CA SER A 137 -14.35 17.07 -17.57
C SER A 137 -15.68 16.47 -17.09
N ASP A 138 -16.56 16.04 -17.99
CA ASP A 138 -17.80 15.31 -17.71
C ASP A 138 -17.58 13.82 -17.35
N GLY A 139 -16.35 13.32 -17.45
CA GLY A 139 -16.01 11.91 -17.22
C GLY A 139 -16.36 10.98 -18.38
N THR A 140 -16.57 11.52 -19.59
CA THR A 140 -16.50 10.78 -20.86
C THR A 140 -15.04 10.69 -21.34
N TYR A 141 -14.80 9.89 -22.37
CA TYR A 141 -13.47 9.72 -22.96
C TYR A 141 -13.53 9.25 -24.41
N GLN A 142 -12.44 9.51 -25.14
CA GLN A 142 -12.25 9.10 -26.52
C GLN A 142 -10.82 8.62 -26.76
N ALA A 143 -10.59 7.85 -27.83
CA ALA A 143 -9.24 7.55 -28.30
C ALA A 143 -8.50 8.86 -28.62
N ALA A 144 -7.24 8.98 -28.20
CA ALA A 144 -6.40 10.04 -28.73
C ALA A 144 -6.17 9.76 -30.23
N ALA A 145 -6.60 10.70 -31.08
CA ALA A 145 -6.49 10.55 -32.52
C ALA A 145 -5.03 10.44 -32.94
N SER A 146 -4.66 9.30 -33.53
CA SER A 146 -3.36 9.14 -34.19
C SER A 146 -3.26 10.14 -35.34
N GLN A 147 -2.08 10.74 -35.57
CA GLN A 147 -1.89 11.74 -36.62
C GLN A 147 -1.83 11.11 -38.02
N SER A 148 -2.99 10.67 -38.52
CA SER A 148 -3.21 10.21 -39.89
C SER A 148 -4.71 10.18 -40.20
N ALA A 149 -5.07 10.48 -41.45
CA ALA A 149 -6.45 10.54 -41.97
C ALA A 149 -7.35 11.67 -41.42
N LEU A 150 -7.16 12.88 -41.95
CA LEU A 150 -8.27 13.82 -42.14
C LEU A 150 -9.29 13.20 -43.12
N ILE A 151 -10.52 12.97 -42.70
CA ILE A 151 -11.65 12.72 -43.60
C ILE A 151 -12.86 13.53 -43.14
N ILE A 152 -13.20 14.57 -43.89
CA ILE A 152 -14.46 15.33 -43.80
C ILE A 152 -15.21 15.13 -45.12
N PRO A 153 -16.48 14.74 -45.07
CA PRO A 153 -17.53 15.34 -45.91
C PRO A 153 -18.67 15.79 -44.98
N LYS A 154 -18.91 17.08 -44.72
CA LYS A 154 -19.24 18.19 -45.63
C LYS A 154 -20.65 18.08 -46.24
N VAL A 155 -21.64 18.56 -45.48
CA VAL A 155 -22.90 19.17 -45.93
C VAL A 155 -23.08 20.38 -44.98
N ILE A 156 -23.04 21.65 -45.37
CA ILE A 156 -23.55 22.43 -46.52
C ILE A 156 -24.97 22.97 -46.26
N ASP A 157 -25.13 24.27 -45.96
CA ASP A 157 -24.11 25.21 -45.42
C ASP A 157 -24.46 25.67 -43.97
N ASP A 158 -25.01 26.81 -43.56
CA ASP A 158 -25.48 28.08 -44.18
C ASP A 158 -25.29 29.23 -43.14
N GLU A 159 -25.44 30.50 -43.53
CA GLU A 159 -25.10 31.74 -42.75
C GLU A 159 -26.09 32.05 -41.59
N GLU A 160 -25.75 32.66 -40.43
CA GLU A 160 -24.97 33.89 -40.10
C GLU A 160 -25.62 35.21 -40.61
N PRO A 161 -25.36 36.41 -40.02
CA PRO A 161 -24.75 36.74 -38.71
C PRO A 161 -25.60 37.76 -37.88
N PHE A 162 -25.15 38.12 -36.67
CA PHE A 162 -24.88 39.54 -36.33
C PHE A 162 -24.05 39.65 -35.03
N THR A 163 -23.11 40.60 -34.99
CA THR A 163 -22.08 40.76 -33.94
C THR A 163 -22.31 42.10 -33.17
N PRO A 164 -21.47 42.58 -32.23
CA PRO A 164 -21.99 43.02 -30.92
C PRO A 164 -21.59 44.48 -30.54
N ASP A 165 -21.58 44.75 -29.22
CA ASP A 165 -20.67 45.66 -28.49
C ASP A 165 -21.23 47.02 -27.98
N GLN A 166 -20.61 47.49 -26.88
CA GLN A 166 -20.60 48.85 -26.28
C GLN A 166 -21.87 49.34 -25.52
N SER A 167 -21.77 49.99 -24.34
CA SER A 167 -20.63 50.12 -23.40
C SER A 167 -21.05 50.65 -22.01
N ALA A 168 -20.34 50.17 -20.97
CA ALA A 168 -20.03 50.76 -19.64
C ALA A 168 -20.76 52.00 -19.06
N THR A 169 -21.19 51.92 -17.79
CA THR A 169 -20.63 52.62 -16.58
C THR A 169 -21.31 52.08 -15.30
N PHE A 170 -20.67 51.85 -14.13
CA PHE A 170 -20.27 52.81 -13.08
C PHE A 170 -21.43 53.76 -12.65
N THR A 171 -21.86 53.92 -11.38
CA THR A 171 -21.40 53.54 -10.02
C THR A 171 -22.59 53.71 -9.02
N CYS A 172 -22.92 52.78 -8.10
CA CYS A 172 -22.45 52.57 -6.70
C CYS A 172 -22.89 53.61 -5.62
N HIS A 173 -23.19 53.12 -4.38
CA HIS A 173 -23.68 53.84 -3.17
C HIS A 173 -25.14 54.38 -3.24
N VAL A 174 -25.94 54.51 -2.15
CA VAL A 174 -25.80 54.12 -0.72
C VAL A 174 -27.16 53.71 -0.10
N LYS A 175 -27.21 53.43 1.22
CA LYS A 175 -28.33 52.82 1.98
C LYS A 175 -29.50 53.74 2.39
N SER A 176 -30.62 53.08 2.71
CA SER A 176 -31.51 53.22 3.90
C SER A 176 -32.44 54.43 4.09
N GLU A 177 -33.73 54.10 4.26
CA GLU A 177 -34.72 54.67 5.22
C GLU A 177 -35.23 56.12 4.93
N ILE A 178 -36.47 56.55 5.25
CA ILE A 178 -37.49 56.00 6.19
C ILE A 178 -38.94 56.50 5.87
N ASP A 179 -39.96 55.91 6.53
CA ASP A 179 -41.36 56.38 6.80
C ASP A 179 -42.43 56.68 5.70
N SER A 180 -43.47 55.80 5.65
CA SER A 180 -44.94 56.00 5.95
C SER A 180 -45.79 57.11 5.26
N ASP A 181 -47.14 57.13 5.27
CA ASP A 181 -48.23 56.51 6.08
C ASP A 181 -49.53 56.18 5.24
N ASP A 182 -50.64 55.85 5.93
CA ASP A 182 -52.08 55.91 5.57
C ASP A 182 -52.83 54.66 5.03
N ASP A 183 -53.11 53.76 5.98
CA ASP A 183 -54.45 53.31 6.45
C ASP A 183 -55.39 52.32 5.71
N ASP A 184 -55.97 51.45 6.54
CA ASP A 184 -56.94 50.37 6.25
C ASP A 184 -58.42 50.79 6.40
N ILE A 185 -59.34 49.96 5.85
CA ILE A 185 -60.68 49.77 6.43
C ILE A 185 -61.00 48.27 6.50
N GLU A 186 -61.02 47.71 7.71
CA GLU A 186 -61.58 46.38 7.98
C GLU A 186 -63.12 46.39 7.91
N ILE A 187 -63.72 45.35 7.33
CA ILE A 187 -65.01 44.80 7.81
C ILE A 187 -64.94 43.27 7.77
N LEU A 188 -65.11 42.64 8.94
CA LEU A 188 -65.47 41.23 9.09
C LEU A 188 -66.96 41.06 8.77
N ASP A 189 -67.34 39.96 8.10
CA ASP A 189 -68.75 39.57 7.96
C ASP A 189 -68.96 38.10 8.37
N SER A 190 -70.16 37.75 8.83
CA SER A 190 -70.46 36.44 9.41
C SER A 190 -71.93 36.03 9.30
N ASN A 191 -72.15 35.03 8.44
CA ASN A 191 -73.26 34.05 8.43
C ASN A 191 -74.68 34.49 8.01
N SER A 192 -75.44 33.45 7.66
CA SER A 192 -76.86 33.40 7.25
C SER A 192 -77.17 34.02 5.86
N SER A 193 -77.62 33.28 4.84
CA SER A 193 -78.47 32.07 4.73
C SER A 193 -79.94 32.32 5.05
N PHE A 194 -80.76 32.41 4.00
CA PHE A 194 -82.15 31.96 3.99
C PHE A 194 -82.54 31.53 2.56
N ASP A 195 -83.41 30.53 2.45
CA ASP A 195 -83.65 29.78 1.21
C ASP A 195 -84.76 30.35 0.30
N ILE A 196 -84.89 29.76 -0.89
CA ILE A 196 -85.88 30.10 -1.92
C ILE A 196 -86.97 29.03 -1.97
N ASP A 197 -88.23 29.46 -1.78
CA ASP A 197 -89.40 28.82 -2.39
C ASP A 197 -89.92 29.76 -3.49
N ASN A 198 -90.04 29.39 -4.77
CA ASN A 198 -90.73 28.24 -5.40
C ASN A 198 -92.23 28.49 -5.64
N GLU A 199 -92.61 28.94 -6.84
CA GLU A 199 -93.92 28.64 -7.41
C GLU A 199 -93.92 28.75 -8.95
N ALA A 200 -94.78 27.97 -9.62
CA ALA A 200 -94.94 27.95 -11.07
C ALA A 200 -96.33 27.42 -11.47
N ASN A 201 -96.78 27.79 -12.69
CA ASN A 201 -98.15 27.63 -13.23
C ASN A 201 -99.15 28.62 -12.59
N ASN A 202 -100.30 28.95 -13.19
CA ASN A 202 -100.96 28.32 -14.35
C ASN A 202 -101.63 29.36 -15.28
N SER A 203 -102.00 28.93 -16.49
CA SER A 203 -102.72 29.73 -17.49
C SER A 203 -104.21 29.93 -17.21
N SER A 204 -104.80 31.06 -17.63
CA SER A 204 -106.08 31.12 -18.38
C SER A 204 -106.45 32.55 -18.83
N ALA A 205 -107.52 32.64 -19.62
CA ALA A 205 -108.23 33.83 -20.13
C ALA A 205 -108.51 34.93 -19.05
N GLU A 206 -108.91 36.17 -19.37
CA GLU A 206 -109.76 36.61 -20.49
C GLU A 206 -109.71 38.15 -20.64
N THR A 207 -109.90 38.72 -21.84
CA THR A 207 -110.25 40.15 -22.03
C THR A 207 -110.81 40.42 -23.44
N GLN A 208 -111.62 41.46 -23.61
CA GLN A 208 -112.66 41.54 -24.66
C GLN A 208 -112.36 42.47 -25.85
N ASP A 209 -113.10 42.25 -26.95
CA ASP A 209 -113.01 42.90 -28.26
C ASP A 209 -113.35 44.41 -28.29
N PHE A 210 -112.96 45.07 -29.39
CA PHE A 210 -113.19 46.51 -29.60
C PHE A 210 -113.36 46.89 -31.08
N HIS A 211 -114.50 46.63 -31.74
CA HIS A 211 -114.96 47.38 -32.95
C HIS A 211 -116.40 47.10 -33.42
N ILE A 212 -117.15 48.17 -33.75
CA ILE A 212 -118.40 48.23 -34.55
C ILE A 212 -118.51 49.66 -35.12
N PRO A 213 -119.00 49.93 -36.36
CA PRO A 213 -119.12 49.13 -37.58
C PRO A 213 -118.45 49.82 -38.80
N ASP A 214 -118.63 49.31 -40.04
CA ASP A 214 -118.99 50.19 -41.19
C ASP A 214 -119.67 49.46 -42.39
N ILE A 215 -120.42 50.24 -43.19
CA ILE A 215 -120.96 50.09 -44.57
C ILE A 215 -122.02 49.02 -44.93
N SER A 216 -123.06 49.54 -45.64
CA SER A 216 -123.98 48.93 -46.64
C SER A 216 -125.35 48.43 -46.16
N MET A 217 -126.48 48.60 -46.86
CA MET A 217 -127.03 49.53 -47.89
C MET A 217 -128.21 48.77 -48.54
N ALA A 218 -129.45 49.29 -48.42
CA ALA A 218 -130.59 48.93 -49.27
C ALA A 218 -131.75 49.92 -49.07
N ASP A 219 -132.39 50.34 -50.16
CA ASP A 219 -133.70 51.01 -50.15
C ASP A 219 -134.84 49.98 -50.00
N ASP A 220 -136.08 50.41 -49.67
CA ASP A 220 -137.14 50.56 -50.69
C ASP A 220 -138.49 51.10 -50.14
N THR A 221 -139.19 51.92 -50.95
CA THR A 221 -140.60 52.38 -50.80
C THR A 221 -140.95 53.24 -49.56
N ASN A 222 -142.04 54.03 -49.50
CA ASN A 222 -143.26 54.03 -50.31
C ASN A 222 -144.01 55.40 -50.38
N GLN A 223 -144.84 55.56 -51.41
CA GLN A 223 -146.06 56.39 -51.54
C GLN A 223 -146.08 57.93 -51.38
N THR A 224 -146.20 58.56 -52.55
CA THR A 224 -147.05 59.71 -52.94
C THR A 224 -148.41 59.88 -52.24
N VAL A 225 -149.01 61.09 -52.33
CA VAL A 225 -150.36 61.31 -52.90
C VAL A 225 -150.61 62.81 -53.21
N ASP A 226 -151.22 63.12 -54.37
CA ASP A 226 -151.69 64.44 -54.80
C ASP A 226 -153.13 64.77 -54.33
N HIS A 227 -153.60 66.01 -54.48
CA HIS A 227 -154.98 66.28 -54.96
C HIS A 227 -155.24 67.74 -55.43
N SER A 228 -155.39 67.91 -56.76
CA SER A 228 -156.62 68.33 -57.49
C SER A 228 -157.78 69.05 -56.73
N THR A 229 -158.62 69.97 -57.27
CA THR A 229 -158.77 70.53 -58.65
C THR A 229 -159.93 71.59 -58.75
N THR A 230 -159.76 72.64 -59.58
CA THR A 230 -160.78 73.55 -60.26
C THR A 230 -161.76 74.49 -59.53
N HIS A 231 -162.18 75.53 -60.31
CA HIS A 231 -163.35 76.42 -60.22
C HIS A 231 -163.32 77.57 -59.17
N SER A 232 -163.79 78.80 -59.45
CA SER A 232 -164.42 79.38 -60.65
C SER A 232 -164.13 80.90 -60.85
N ASP A 233 -164.04 81.31 -62.12
CA ASP A 233 -164.44 82.59 -62.75
C ASP A 233 -163.90 83.97 -62.28
N GLU A 234 -163.20 84.62 -63.23
CA GLU A 234 -163.18 86.06 -63.56
C GLU A 234 -163.03 87.14 -62.47
N THR A 235 -161.79 87.48 -62.11
CA THR A 235 -161.34 88.86 -61.77
C THR A 235 -159.86 89.09 -62.16
N THR A 236 -159.50 88.72 -63.39
CA THR A 236 -158.09 88.56 -63.82
C THR A 236 -157.50 89.77 -64.56
N THR A 237 -156.83 90.68 -63.83
CA THR A 237 -155.73 91.49 -64.43
C THR A 237 -154.66 91.94 -63.44
N GLU A 238 -155.02 92.69 -62.39
CA GLU A 238 -154.03 93.41 -61.57
C GLU A 238 -153.17 92.49 -60.68
N VAL A 239 -153.77 91.41 -60.13
CA VAL A 239 -153.07 90.42 -59.29
C VAL A 239 -151.97 89.67 -60.07
N ALA A 240 -152.11 89.54 -61.39
CA ALA A 240 -151.15 88.80 -62.22
C ALA A 240 -149.81 89.52 -62.39
N THR A 241 -149.80 90.86 -62.40
CA THR A 241 -148.57 91.65 -62.55
C THR A 241 -147.69 91.56 -61.31
N LEU A 242 -148.25 91.82 -60.13
CA LEU A 242 -147.57 91.63 -58.83
C LEU A 242 -147.03 90.20 -58.66
N LYS A 243 -147.81 89.18 -59.06
CA LYS A 243 -147.37 87.77 -59.01
C LYS A 243 -146.11 87.53 -59.86
N ASN A 244 -146.05 88.08 -61.07
CA ASN A 244 -144.89 87.95 -61.96
C ASN A 244 -143.64 88.64 -61.42
N ASP A 245 -143.77 89.78 -60.74
CA ASP A 245 -142.63 90.48 -60.12
C ASP A 245 -142.07 89.69 -58.92
N TYR A 246 -142.94 89.18 -58.05
CA TYR A 246 -142.51 88.29 -56.96
C TYR A 246 -141.87 87.00 -57.50
N GLU A 247 -142.44 86.37 -58.53
CA GLU A 247 -141.85 85.18 -59.18
C GLU A 247 -140.53 85.47 -59.90
N SER A 248 -140.30 86.71 -60.33
CA SER A 248 -139.00 87.15 -60.86
C SER A 248 -137.97 87.31 -59.74
N ARG A 249 -138.33 88.01 -58.65
CA ARG A 249 -137.41 88.19 -57.51
C ARG A 249 -137.09 86.88 -56.79
N ILE A 250 -138.02 85.93 -56.73
CA ILE A 250 -137.79 84.57 -56.22
C ILE A 250 -136.78 83.81 -57.11
N ARG A 251 -136.84 83.98 -58.45
CA ARG A 251 -135.85 83.37 -59.36
C ARG A 251 -134.46 83.98 -59.18
N GLU A 252 -134.35 85.30 -58.98
CA GLU A 252 -133.07 85.94 -58.66
C GLU A 252 -132.46 85.42 -57.35
N LEU A 253 -133.23 85.42 -56.24
CA LEU A 253 -132.72 84.89 -54.96
C LEU A 253 -132.33 83.41 -55.06
N ASN A 254 -133.10 82.59 -55.78
CA ASN A 254 -132.73 81.19 -56.00
C ASN A 254 -131.42 81.05 -56.78
N GLN A 255 -131.15 81.91 -57.76
CA GLN A 255 -129.88 81.91 -58.48
C GLN A 255 -128.71 82.37 -57.59
N GLU A 256 -128.90 83.41 -56.76
CA GLU A 256 -127.92 83.85 -55.76
C GLU A 256 -127.61 82.72 -54.76
N ILE A 257 -128.64 82.03 -54.24
CA ILE A 257 -128.50 80.89 -53.33
C ILE A 257 -127.71 79.74 -53.99
N GLN A 258 -127.97 79.39 -55.25
CA GLN A 258 -127.21 78.34 -55.94
C GLN A 258 -125.76 78.76 -56.21
N ASN A 259 -125.52 80.04 -56.55
CA ASN A 259 -124.17 80.57 -56.72
C ASN A 259 -123.38 80.49 -55.41
N VAL A 260 -123.95 80.96 -54.29
CA VAL A 260 -123.34 80.85 -52.95
C VAL A 260 -123.12 79.39 -52.56
N LYS A 261 -124.10 78.51 -52.76
CA LYS A 261 -124.00 77.08 -52.46
C LYS A 261 -122.85 76.41 -53.23
N SER A 262 -122.70 76.72 -54.53
CA SER A 262 -121.60 76.19 -55.34
C SER A 262 -120.22 76.67 -54.85
N SER A 263 -120.12 77.93 -54.42
CA SER A 263 -118.89 78.51 -53.85
C SER A 263 -118.52 77.87 -52.51
N GLU A 264 -119.47 77.72 -51.59
CA GLU A 264 -119.27 76.99 -50.32
C GLU A 264 -118.90 75.52 -50.57
N GLN A 265 -119.55 74.85 -51.51
CA GLN A 265 -119.28 73.45 -51.83
C GLN A 265 -117.89 73.25 -52.47
N GLN A 266 -117.41 74.23 -53.25
CA GLN A 266 -116.01 74.26 -53.73
C GLN A 266 -115.00 74.48 -52.59
N LYS A 267 -115.26 75.41 -51.67
CA LYS A 267 -114.41 75.62 -50.47
C LYS A 267 -114.34 74.34 -49.62
N LEU A 268 -115.47 73.68 -49.41
CA LEU A 268 -115.58 72.46 -48.63
C LEU A 268 -114.82 71.30 -49.30
N SER A 269 -114.93 71.15 -50.63
CA SER A 269 -114.16 70.17 -51.41
C SER A 269 -112.65 70.40 -51.33
N PHE A 270 -112.20 71.65 -51.45
CA PHE A 270 -110.78 72.01 -51.30
C PHE A 270 -110.27 71.73 -49.88
N LEU A 271 -111.05 72.07 -48.85
CA LEU A 271 -110.71 71.81 -47.46
C LEU A 271 -110.66 70.31 -47.14
N ALA A 272 -111.59 69.52 -47.67
CA ALA A 272 -111.60 68.06 -47.54
C ALA A 272 -110.38 67.43 -48.21
N THR A 273 -110.00 67.88 -49.42
CA THR A 273 -108.77 67.44 -50.10
C THR A 273 -107.52 67.77 -49.30
N LYS A 274 -107.44 68.99 -48.73
CA LYS A 274 -106.33 69.39 -47.85
C LYS A 274 -106.28 68.57 -46.57
N TYR A 275 -107.45 68.22 -46.00
CA TYR A 275 -107.56 67.37 -44.81
C TYR A 275 -107.09 65.93 -45.09
N THR A 276 -107.48 65.32 -46.20
CA THR A 276 -107.01 63.97 -46.56
C THR A 276 -105.50 63.94 -46.79
N MET A 277 -104.95 64.90 -47.54
CA MET A 277 -103.48 65.00 -47.72
C MET A 277 -102.72 65.14 -46.39
N LEU A 278 -103.26 65.90 -45.42
CA LEU A 278 -102.65 66.03 -44.09
C LEU A 278 -102.82 64.76 -43.24
N LYS A 279 -103.96 64.08 -43.33
CA LYS A 279 -104.23 62.80 -42.66
C LYS A 279 -103.26 61.70 -43.15
N ASP A 280 -103.06 61.61 -44.46
CA ASP A 280 -102.20 60.60 -45.07
C ASP A 280 -100.72 60.88 -44.79
N ALA A 281 -100.30 62.16 -44.81
CA ALA A 281 -98.96 62.57 -44.39
C ALA A 281 -98.68 62.27 -42.90
N LEU A 282 -99.68 62.48 -42.03
CA LEU A 282 -99.58 62.13 -40.61
C LEU A 282 -99.52 60.61 -40.40
N ALA A 283 -100.34 59.83 -41.12
CA ALA A 283 -100.30 58.37 -41.10
C ALA A 283 -98.93 57.83 -41.54
N GLY A 284 -98.35 58.39 -42.61
CA GLY A 284 -96.98 58.08 -43.04
C GLY A 284 -95.94 58.35 -41.95
N LYS A 285 -96.01 59.49 -41.26
CA LYS A 285 -95.10 59.81 -40.14
C LYS A 285 -95.30 58.91 -38.92
N ILE A 286 -96.53 58.49 -38.61
CA ILE A 286 -96.80 57.49 -37.57
C ILE A 286 -96.18 56.13 -37.94
N SER A 287 -96.25 55.72 -39.21
CA SER A 287 -95.60 54.50 -39.70
C SER A 287 -94.06 54.58 -39.65
N GLU A 288 -93.46 55.73 -39.98
CA GLU A 288 -92.01 55.95 -39.82
C GLU A 288 -91.57 55.84 -38.36
N MET A 289 -92.30 56.45 -37.41
CA MET A 289 -91.98 56.36 -35.99
C MET A 289 -92.03 54.90 -35.49
N LYS A 290 -93.10 54.17 -35.80
CA LYS A 290 -93.23 52.74 -35.43
C LYS A 290 -92.11 51.86 -36.01
N ALA A 291 -91.64 52.16 -37.22
CA ALA A 291 -90.51 51.46 -37.81
C ALA A 291 -89.19 51.76 -37.08
N LEU A 292 -89.02 52.97 -36.54
CA LEU A 292 -87.88 53.34 -35.71
C LEU A 292 -87.96 52.73 -34.30
N GLU A 293 -89.14 52.72 -33.67
CA GLU A 293 -89.38 52.06 -32.37
C GLU A 293 -89.02 50.58 -32.43
N ASN A 294 -89.57 49.83 -33.39
CA ASN A 294 -89.25 48.41 -33.60
C ASN A 294 -87.75 48.16 -33.83
N ARG A 295 -87.05 49.08 -34.51
CA ARG A 295 -85.60 48.99 -34.77
C ARG A 295 -84.76 49.35 -33.55
N LEU A 296 -85.27 50.18 -32.65
CA LEU A 296 -84.64 50.52 -31.38
C LEU A 296 -84.80 49.36 -30.40
N GLU A 297 -86.00 48.80 -30.30
CA GLU A 297 -86.29 47.64 -29.45
C GLU A 297 -85.47 46.40 -29.85
N SER A 298 -85.37 46.11 -31.15
CA SER A 298 -84.50 45.05 -31.66
C SER A 298 -83.02 45.27 -31.32
N LYS A 299 -82.56 46.53 -31.14
CA LYS A 299 -81.18 46.83 -30.71
C LYS A 299 -81.00 46.68 -29.20
N ASN A 300 -81.98 47.11 -28.40
CA ASN A 300 -81.97 46.92 -26.96
C ASN A 300 -81.84 45.43 -26.62
N LEU A 301 -82.63 44.57 -27.28
CA LEU A 301 -82.59 43.13 -27.10
C LEU A 301 -81.20 42.52 -27.41
N THR A 302 -80.53 42.97 -28.49
CA THR A 302 -79.17 42.51 -28.80
C THR A 302 -78.14 42.99 -27.77
N LEU A 303 -78.23 44.25 -27.30
CA LEU A 303 -77.31 44.80 -26.31
C LEU A 303 -77.47 44.13 -24.94
N ASP A 304 -78.69 43.81 -24.53
CA ASP A 304 -78.96 43.05 -23.30
C ASP A 304 -78.42 41.61 -23.38
N GLN A 305 -78.42 40.99 -24.57
CA GLN A 305 -77.82 39.67 -24.76
C GLN A 305 -76.28 39.73 -24.73
N GLU A 306 -75.66 40.71 -25.40
CA GLU A 306 -74.21 40.95 -25.33
C GLU A 306 -73.76 41.26 -23.89
N LYS A 307 -74.53 42.06 -23.15
CA LYS A 307 -74.31 42.37 -21.73
C LYS A 307 -74.34 41.11 -20.87
N LYS A 308 -75.37 40.28 -20.98
CA LYS A 308 -75.48 39.00 -20.24
C LYS A 308 -74.31 38.06 -20.55
N GLU A 309 -73.88 38.01 -21.80
CA GLU A 309 -72.67 37.27 -22.18
C GLU A 309 -71.39 37.81 -21.54
N LEU A 310 -71.22 39.13 -21.47
CA LEU A 310 -70.07 39.77 -20.81
C LEU A 310 -70.09 39.55 -19.30
N GLU A 311 -71.25 39.65 -18.66
CA GLU A 311 -71.43 39.34 -17.23
C GLU A 311 -71.09 37.87 -16.92
N ALA A 312 -71.51 36.93 -17.78
CA ALA A 312 -71.12 35.52 -17.69
C ALA A 312 -69.61 35.27 -17.92
N LYS A 313 -68.96 36.06 -18.79
CA LYS A 313 -67.50 36.01 -19.01
C LYS A 313 -66.75 36.59 -17.80
N CYS A 314 -67.18 37.71 -17.24
CA CYS A 314 -66.60 38.36 -16.06
C CYS A 314 -66.72 37.50 -14.79
N THR A 315 -67.89 36.94 -14.51
CA THR A 315 -68.08 36.00 -13.37
C THR A 315 -67.18 34.77 -13.50
N LYS A 316 -67.10 34.16 -14.69
CA LYS A 316 -66.21 33.02 -14.98
C LYS A 316 -64.72 33.37 -14.84
N LEU A 317 -64.32 34.61 -15.09
CA LEU A 317 -62.97 35.10 -14.82
C LEU A 317 -62.73 35.34 -13.32
N LYS A 318 -63.67 35.96 -12.61
CA LYS A 318 -63.58 36.16 -11.14
C LYS A 318 -63.43 34.83 -10.39
N CYS A 319 -64.19 33.80 -10.78
CA CYS A 319 -64.06 32.45 -10.22
C CYS A 319 -62.76 31.71 -10.61
N LYS A 320 -62.03 32.17 -11.64
CA LYS A 320 -60.67 31.68 -11.94
C LYS A 320 -59.62 32.40 -11.10
N LEU A 321 -59.77 33.72 -10.92
CA LEU A 321 -58.85 34.54 -10.13
C LEU A 321 -58.82 34.05 -8.67
N LEU A 322 -59.98 33.95 -8.00
CA LEU A 322 -60.10 33.45 -6.63
C LEU A 322 -59.49 32.04 -6.40
N LYS A 323 -59.45 31.20 -7.45
CA LYS A 323 -58.78 29.89 -7.40
C LYS A 323 -57.27 30.00 -7.53
N LYS A 324 -56.76 30.98 -8.27
CA LYS A 324 -55.33 31.27 -8.36
C LYS A 324 -54.80 31.99 -7.12
N ASP A 325 -55.61 32.87 -6.53
CA ASP A 325 -55.26 33.54 -5.28
C ASP A 325 -55.06 32.50 -4.15
N SER A 326 -56.02 31.58 -3.97
CA SER A 326 -55.90 30.47 -3.00
C SER A 326 -54.83 29.42 -3.33
N GLU A 327 -54.50 29.20 -4.61
CA GLU A 327 -53.31 28.42 -4.99
C GLU A 327 -52.00 29.11 -4.58
N VAL A 328 -51.93 30.45 -4.69
CA VAL A 328 -50.75 31.25 -4.31
C VAL A 328 -50.59 31.31 -2.79
N GLU A 329 -51.66 31.49 -2.03
CA GLU A 329 -51.66 31.44 -0.56
C GLU A 329 -51.12 30.08 -0.06
N ALA A 330 -51.67 28.96 -0.58
CA ALA A 330 -51.23 27.62 -0.21
C ALA A 330 -49.76 27.31 -0.58
N LEU A 331 -49.22 27.96 -1.62
CA LEU A 331 -47.79 27.89 -1.97
C LEU A 331 -46.93 28.76 -1.04
N SER A 332 -47.43 29.92 -0.62
CA SER A 332 -46.77 30.82 0.33
C SER A 332 -46.60 30.17 1.70
N ASP A 333 -47.67 29.59 2.26
CA ASP A 333 -47.65 28.85 3.53
C ASP A 333 -46.66 27.67 3.48
N ARG A 334 -46.64 26.93 2.36
CA ARG A 334 -45.72 25.82 2.15
C ARG A 334 -44.25 26.28 2.11
N LEU A 335 -43.98 27.41 1.45
CA LEU A 335 -42.63 28.00 1.39
C LEU A 335 -42.18 28.48 2.77
N GLN A 336 -43.06 29.16 3.52
CA GLN A 336 -42.78 29.63 4.87
C GLN A 336 -42.54 28.46 5.84
N SER A 337 -43.33 27.39 5.73
CA SER A 337 -43.13 26.14 6.47
C SER A 337 -41.74 25.54 6.19
N GLN A 338 -41.37 25.38 4.92
CA GLN A 338 -40.05 24.86 4.52
C GLN A 338 -38.89 25.75 4.98
N SER A 339 -39.02 27.08 4.86
CA SER A 339 -38.06 28.05 5.37
C SER A 339 -37.84 27.89 6.88
N SER A 340 -38.93 27.72 7.65
CA SER A 340 -38.86 27.50 9.10
C SER A 340 -38.13 26.19 9.46
N ALA A 341 -38.38 25.11 8.73
CA ALA A 341 -37.76 23.80 8.94
C ALA A 341 -36.26 23.82 8.65
N LEU A 342 -35.85 24.36 7.50
CA LEU A 342 -34.44 24.58 7.15
C LEU A 342 -33.74 25.51 8.16
N GLY A 343 -34.46 26.50 8.69
CA GLY A 343 -34.00 27.36 9.77
C GLY A 343 -33.74 26.63 11.09
N GLN A 344 -34.50 25.58 11.40
CA GLN A 344 -34.27 24.70 12.57
C GLN A 344 -33.11 23.73 12.32
N GLU A 345 -33.05 23.09 11.15
CA GLU A 345 -31.97 22.18 10.77
C GLU A 345 -30.61 22.90 10.76
N LYS A 346 -30.53 24.09 10.16
CA LYS A 346 -29.33 24.95 10.20
C LYS A 346 -28.89 25.31 11.62
N LYS A 347 -29.84 25.51 12.55
CA LYS A 347 -29.54 25.72 13.99
C LYS A 347 -29.04 24.42 14.66
N HIS A 348 -29.56 23.25 14.27
CA HIS A 348 -29.12 21.96 14.79
C HIS A 348 -27.70 21.61 14.30
N LEU A 349 -27.45 21.67 12.99
CA LEU A 349 -26.14 21.44 12.38
C LEU A 349 -25.08 22.40 12.95
N LYS A 350 -25.40 23.70 13.11
CA LYS A 350 -24.47 24.66 13.73
C LYS A 350 -24.07 24.25 15.16
N LYS A 351 -25.00 23.70 15.96
CA LYS A 351 -24.70 23.15 17.30
C LYS A 351 -23.83 21.89 17.24
N GLN A 352 -24.09 20.99 16.28
CA GLN A 352 -23.25 19.80 16.08
C GLN A 352 -21.81 20.20 15.71
N CYS A 353 -21.64 21.12 14.74
CA CYS A 353 -20.34 21.62 14.32
C CYS A 353 -19.57 22.28 15.47
N THR A 354 -20.22 23.10 16.32
CA THR A 354 -19.52 23.70 17.48
C THR A 354 -19.11 22.66 18.51
N LYS A 355 -19.90 21.60 18.73
CA LYS A 355 -19.53 20.48 19.61
C LYS A 355 -18.32 19.71 19.06
N LEU A 356 -18.38 19.26 17.80
CA LEU A 356 -17.31 18.51 17.16
C LEU A 356 -16.00 19.31 17.10
N ASN A 357 -16.08 20.62 16.84
CA ASN A 357 -14.91 21.50 16.86
C ASN A 357 -14.28 21.63 18.27
N ALA A 358 -15.10 21.69 19.32
CA ALA A 358 -14.59 21.70 20.70
C ALA A 358 -13.92 20.36 21.09
N GLU A 359 -14.49 19.23 20.65
CA GLU A 359 -13.90 17.90 20.84
C GLU A 359 -12.57 17.75 20.07
N LEU A 360 -12.50 18.28 18.84
CA LEU A 360 -11.28 18.32 18.02
C LEU A 360 -10.20 19.20 18.63
N VAL A 361 -10.53 20.39 19.13
CA VAL A 361 -9.59 21.27 19.85
C VAL A 361 -9.03 20.56 21.10
N LYS A 362 -9.89 19.87 21.86
CA LYS A 362 -9.44 19.05 23.01
C LYS A 362 -8.48 17.94 22.57
N LYS A 363 -8.81 17.21 21.51
CA LYS A 363 -7.96 16.11 20.99
C LYS A 363 -6.62 16.60 20.45
N ASN A 364 -6.55 17.79 19.85
CA ASN A 364 -5.29 18.41 19.44
C ASN A 364 -4.42 18.80 20.65
N ALA A 365 -5.01 19.27 21.76
CA ALA A 365 -4.28 19.53 23.00
C ALA A 365 -3.75 18.24 23.67
N GLU A 366 -4.56 17.17 23.68
CA GLU A 366 -4.13 15.83 24.10
C GLU A 366 -2.98 15.30 23.22
N PHE A 367 -3.02 15.53 21.90
CA PHE A 367 -1.96 15.14 20.96
C PHE A 367 -0.65 15.93 21.17
N GLU A 368 -0.70 17.25 21.29
CA GLU A 368 0.51 18.07 21.49
C GLU A 368 1.19 17.81 22.85
N THR A 369 0.43 17.50 23.90
CA THR A 369 1.01 17.08 25.20
C THR A 369 1.65 15.69 25.12
N LEU A 370 1.07 14.73 24.40
CA LEU A 370 1.70 13.42 24.11
C LEU A 370 2.96 13.56 23.25
N LYS A 371 2.98 14.50 22.30
CA LYS A 371 4.13 14.81 21.44
C LYS A 371 5.27 15.44 22.24
N GLN A 372 4.97 16.33 23.18
CA GLN A 372 5.97 16.91 24.11
C GLN A 372 6.54 15.86 25.08
N SER A 373 5.70 15.02 25.70
CA SER A 373 6.20 13.97 26.61
C SER A 373 7.04 12.92 25.89
N LYS A 374 6.68 12.55 24.65
CA LYS A 374 7.50 11.70 23.78
C LYS A 374 8.86 12.33 23.44
N ALA A 375 8.91 13.64 23.19
CA ALA A 375 10.17 14.33 22.92
C ALA A 375 11.11 14.32 24.15
N LEU A 376 10.56 14.61 25.34
CA LEU A 376 11.31 14.55 26.61
C LEU A 376 11.83 13.12 26.91
N ALA A 377 11.01 12.09 26.68
CA ALA A 377 11.41 10.69 26.88
C ALA A 377 12.53 10.25 25.92
N LEU A 378 12.53 10.75 24.68
CA LEU A 378 13.63 10.52 23.74
C LEU A 378 14.92 11.25 24.17
N GLN A 379 14.81 12.48 24.67
CA GLN A 379 15.94 13.27 25.15
C GLN A 379 16.61 12.66 26.40
N ASP A 380 15.82 12.11 27.35
CA ASP A 380 16.35 11.36 28.49
C ASP A 380 17.05 10.07 28.02
N GLY A 381 16.41 9.31 27.13
CA GLY A 381 16.99 8.09 26.54
C GLY A 381 18.33 8.35 25.85
N GLU A 382 18.42 9.40 25.03
CA GLU A 382 19.66 9.82 24.37
C GLU A 382 20.74 10.29 25.36
N SER A 383 20.36 11.07 26.38
CA SER A 383 21.26 11.49 27.46
C SER A 383 21.84 10.30 28.22
N ARG A 384 21.01 9.30 28.52
CA ARG A 384 21.39 8.05 29.19
C ARG A 384 22.29 7.17 28.32
N ILE A 385 22.00 7.07 27.02
CA ILE A 385 22.85 6.39 26.03
C ILE A 385 24.23 7.08 25.95
N ASN A 386 24.26 8.41 25.91
CA ASN A 386 25.51 9.16 25.86
C ASN A 386 26.37 8.97 27.13
N LYS A 387 25.75 8.93 28.31
CA LYS A 387 26.44 8.61 29.56
C LYS A 387 27.03 7.19 29.55
N LEU A 388 26.24 6.18 29.18
CA LEU A 388 26.72 4.79 29.05
C LEU A 388 27.86 4.68 28.02
N ASN A 389 27.78 5.40 26.89
CA ASN A 389 28.85 5.47 25.89
C ASN A 389 30.11 6.19 26.38
N GLN A 390 30.03 7.02 27.43
CA GLN A 390 31.20 7.60 28.11
C GLN A 390 31.81 6.59 29.10
N GLU A 391 30.98 5.95 29.92
CA GLU A 391 31.39 4.90 30.87
C GLU A 391 32.08 3.71 30.14
N ILE A 392 31.50 3.25 29.03
CA ILE A 392 32.10 2.20 28.16
C ILE A 392 33.45 2.64 27.58
N ARG A 393 33.63 3.92 27.24
CA ARG A 393 34.94 4.43 26.75
C ARG A 393 35.99 4.41 27.85
N LEU A 394 35.65 4.89 29.06
CA LEU A 394 36.56 4.89 30.21
C LEU A 394 36.96 3.47 30.63
N LEU A 395 36.01 2.54 30.68
CA LEU A 395 36.27 1.11 30.94
C LEU A 395 37.19 0.50 29.87
N LYS A 396 36.94 0.77 28.58
CA LYS A 396 37.82 0.29 27.50
C LYS A 396 39.26 0.78 27.65
N SER A 397 39.47 2.08 27.94
CA SER A 397 40.82 2.59 28.21
C SER A 397 41.47 1.97 29.45
N SER A 398 40.70 1.68 30.50
CA SER A 398 41.22 1.03 31.71
C SER A 398 41.64 -0.42 31.45
N GLU A 399 40.83 -1.21 30.75
CA GLU A 399 41.20 -2.58 30.38
C GLU A 399 42.36 -2.62 29.36
N GLN A 400 42.40 -1.69 28.40
CA GLN A 400 43.54 -1.58 27.48
C GLN A 400 44.86 -1.26 28.21
N GLN A 401 44.83 -0.38 29.22
CA GLN A 401 46.03 -0.12 30.04
C GLN A 401 46.45 -1.37 30.82
N LYS A 402 45.51 -2.10 31.45
CA LYS A 402 45.82 -3.36 32.15
C LYS A 402 46.44 -4.40 31.21
N ILE A 403 45.90 -4.54 29.99
CA ILE A 403 46.45 -5.46 28.98
C ILE A 403 47.89 -5.06 28.64
N PHE A 404 48.16 -3.79 28.37
CA PHE A 404 49.51 -3.28 28.10
C PHE A 404 50.47 -3.52 29.27
N ASP A 405 50.03 -3.25 30.51
CA ASP A 405 50.83 -3.49 31.73
C ASP A 405 51.15 -5.00 31.90
N PHE A 406 50.20 -5.88 31.54
CA PHE A 406 50.42 -7.33 31.51
C PHE A 406 51.37 -7.76 30.38
N GLU A 407 51.24 -7.22 29.18
CA GLU A 407 52.14 -7.49 28.05
C GLU A 407 53.58 -7.10 28.38
N VAL A 408 53.79 -5.92 28.96
CA VAL A 408 55.11 -5.45 29.46
C VAL A 408 55.66 -6.37 30.56
N LYS A 409 54.80 -6.93 31.43
CA LYS A 409 55.22 -7.90 32.46
C LYS A 409 55.58 -9.26 31.86
N CYS A 410 54.83 -9.73 30.87
CA CYS A 410 55.11 -10.97 30.14
C CYS A 410 56.42 -10.88 29.35
N ALA A 411 56.70 -9.74 28.71
CA ALA A 411 57.98 -9.50 28.03
C ALA A 411 59.17 -9.61 28.99
N LYS A 412 59.12 -8.93 30.14
CA LYS A 412 60.19 -9.01 31.17
C LYS A 412 60.43 -10.43 31.68
N LEU A 413 59.36 -11.18 31.95
CA LEU A 413 59.47 -12.58 32.37
C LEU A 413 60.05 -13.46 31.26
N ASN A 414 59.73 -13.20 30.00
CA ASN A 414 60.31 -13.91 28.85
C ASN A 414 61.80 -13.60 28.68
N ASP A 415 62.24 -12.36 28.89
CA ASP A 415 63.66 -11.97 28.85
C ASP A 415 64.46 -12.61 29.99
N GLU A 416 63.89 -12.67 31.21
CA GLU A 416 64.46 -13.41 32.34
C GLU A 416 64.58 -14.92 32.04
N LEU A 417 63.57 -15.50 31.39
CA LEU A 417 63.55 -16.93 31.03
C LEU A 417 64.56 -17.24 29.90
N LEU A 418 64.68 -16.38 28.88
CA LEU A 418 65.73 -16.46 27.86
C LEU A 418 67.12 -16.39 28.47
N LYS A 419 67.35 -15.45 29.41
CA LYS A 419 68.62 -15.36 30.13
C LYS A 419 68.90 -16.64 30.91
N LYS A 420 67.91 -17.17 31.65
CA LYS A 420 68.05 -18.45 32.37
C LYS A 420 68.28 -19.65 31.45
N GLY A 421 67.74 -19.63 30.23
CA GLY A 421 68.08 -20.57 29.16
C GLY A 421 69.57 -20.54 28.83
N SER A 422 70.14 -19.37 28.54
CA SER A 422 71.57 -19.23 28.24
C SER A 422 72.50 -19.57 29.42
N GLU A 423 72.08 -19.31 30.66
CA GLU A 423 72.78 -19.75 31.87
C GLU A 423 72.76 -21.29 32.02
N LEU A 424 71.66 -21.96 31.63
CA LEU A 424 71.56 -23.42 31.61
C LEU A 424 72.37 -24.06 30.48
N GLU A 425 72.36 -23.47 29.29
CA GLU A 425 73.07 -23.97 28.12
C GLU A 425 74.59 -23.93 28.33
N THR A 426 75.12 -22.80 28.83
CA THR A 426 76.53 -22.69 29.23
C THR A 426 76.92 -23.63 30.37
N LEU A 427 76.01 -23.91 31.32
CA LEU A 427 76.21 -24.95 32.35
C LEU A 427 76.27 -26.38 31.75
N ASN A 428 75.42 -26.68 30.78
CA ASN A 428 75.41 -27.97 30.08
C ASN A 428 76.69 -28.18 29.24
N ASP A 429 77.19 -27.13 28.60
CA ASP A 429 78.46 -27.17 27.84
C ASP A 429 79.66 -27.39 28.77
N MET A 430 79.71 -26.71 29.92
CA MET A 430 80.72 -26.96 30.95
C MET A 430 80.66 -28.41 31.47
N LEU A 431 79.44 -28.95 31.68
CA LEU A 431 79.25 -30.32 32.13
C LEU A 431 79.68 -31.34 31.06
N HIS A 432 79.40 -31.09 29.77
CA HIS A 432 79.89 -31.91 28.66
C HIS A 432 81.41 -31.86 28.55
N SER A 433 82.03 -30.69 28.72
CA SER A 433 83.47 -30.52 28.74
C SER A 433 84.13 -31.29 29.90
N GLN A 434 83.57 -31.20 31.11
CA GLN A 434 84.03 -31.99 32.26
C GLN A 434 83.84 -33.51 32.05
N SER A 435 82.69 -33.94 31.51
CA SER A 435 82.43 -35.35 31.22
C SER A 435 83.40 -35.89 30.17
N SER A 436 83.72 -35.10 29.13
CA SER A 436 84.72 -35.47 28.12
C SER A 436 86.14 -35.49 28.68
N ALA A 437 86.49 -34.57 29.58
CA ALA A 437 87.81 -34.53 30.23
C ALA A 437 88.01 -35.75 31.14
N LEU A 438 87.06 -36.03 32.03
CA LEU A 438 87.05 -37.23 32.87
C LEU A 438 87.01 -38.53 32.04
N GLY A 439 86.30 -38.50 30.90
CA GLY A 439 86.27 -39.61 29.94
C GLY A 439 87.60 -39.85 29.22
N GLN A 440 88.44 -38.82 29.08
CA GLN A 440 89.80 -38.96 28.54
C GLN A 440 90.80 -39.37 29.63
N GLU A 441 90.75 -38.73 30.81
CA GLU A 441 91.55 -39.11 31.98
C GLU A 441 91.34 -40.59 32.35
N LYS A 442 90.08 -41.05 32.30
CA LYS A 442 89.75 -42.47 32.45
C LYS A 442 90.46 -43.35 31.41
N LYS A 443 90.44 -43.00 30.12
CA LYS A 443 91.13 -43.78 29.07
C LYS A 443 92.64 -43.78 29.27
N ASP A 444 93.22 -42.66 29.68
CA ASP A 444 94.66 -42.53 29.91
C ASP A 444 95.10 -43.36 31.13
N LEU A 445 94.24 -43.46 32.16
CA LEU A 445 94.42 -44.39 33.28
C LEU A 445 94.21 -45.85 32.88
N GLU A 446 93.19 -46.18 32.09
CA GLU A 446 92.98 -47.54 31.56
C GLU A 446 94.18 -47.99 30.69
N ALA A 447 94.75 -47.08 29.90
CA ALA A 447 95.97 -47.33 29.10
C ALA A 447 97.24 -47.45 29.96
N GLN A 448 97.34 -46.75 31.09
CA GLN A 448 98.42 -46.95 32.07
C GLN A 448 98.30 -48.30 32.78
N CYS A 449 97.09 -48.67 33.23
CA CYS A 449 96.82 -49.97 33.81
C CYS A 449 97.12 -51.12 32.85
N ALA A 450 96.78 -50.98 31.56
CA ALA A 450 97.12 -51.96 30.53
C ALA A 450 98.64 -52.14 30.39
N LYS A 451 99.41 -51.05 30.28
CA LYS A 451 100.88 -51.10 30.21
C LYS A 451 101.51 -51.75 31.45
N LEU A 452 101.05 -51.39 32.65
CA LEU A 452 101.53 -51.98 33.90
C LEU A 452 101.18 -53.47 34.00
N ASN A 453 100.04 -53.89 33.47
CA ASN A 453 99.64 -55.29 33.39
C ASN A 453 100.48 -56.08 32.37
N ASP A 454 100.83 -55.50 31.24
CA ASP A 454 101.74 -56.10 30.24
C ASP A 454 103.18 -56.21 30.80
N GLU A 455 103.64 -55.20 31.54
CA GLU A 455 104.92 -55.25 32.27
C GLU A 455 104.90 -56.31 33.38
N LEU A 456 103.78 -56.47 34.10
CA LEU A 456 103.60 -57.52 35.12
C LEU A 456 103.63 -58.91 34.47
N LEU A 457 102.85 -59.14 33.40
CA LEU A 457 102.85 -60.39 32.64
C LEU A 457 104.25 -60.73 32.11
N LYS A 458 105.00 -59.72 31.64
CA LYS A 458 106.40 -59.90 31.25
C LYS A 458 107.25 -60.33 32.46
N LYS A 459 107.11 -59.69 33.61
CA LYS A 459 107.86 -60.05 34.84
C LYS A 459 107.50 -61.45 35.37
N ASP A 460 106.24 -61.86 35.27
CA ASP A 460 105.83 -63.23 35.60
C ASP A 460 106.42 -64.24 34.60
N SER A 461 106.49 -63.91 33.31
CA SER A 461 107.16 -64.78 32.32
C SER A 461 108.69 -64.88 32.54
N GLU A 462 109.34 -63.78 32.92
CA GLU A 462 110.76 -63.78 33.33
C GLU A 462 110.96 -64.61 34.61
N LEU A 463 110.04 -64.54 35.58
CA LEU A 463 110.08 -65.29 36.83
C LEU A 463 109.85 -66.80 36.61
N GLU A 464 108.92 -67.20 35.74
CA GLU A 464 108.71 -68.61 35.38
C GLU A 464 109.89 -69.17 34.59
N ALA A 465 110.47 -68.40 33.66
CA ALA A 465 111.72 -68.80 33.00
C ALA A 465 112.87 -69.00 34.01
N LEU A 466 112.96 -68.13 35.04
CA LEU A 466 113.94 -68.29 36.12
C LEU A 466 113.67 -69.52 37.01
N LYS A 467 112.40 -69.83 37.30
CA LYS A 467 111.99 -71.05 38.02
C LYS A 467 112.36 -72.30 37.22
N GLN A 468 112.09 -72.32 35.92
CA GLN A 468 112.45 -73.43 35.02
C GLN A 468 113.97 -73.61 34.91
N SER A 469 114.73 -72.52 34.74
CA SER A 469 116.20 -72.57 34.77
C SER A 469 116.73 -73.13 36.10
N LYS A 470 116.14 -72.73 37.24
CA LYS A 470 116.48 -73.26 38.56
C LYS A 470 116.15 -74.75 38.69
N THR A 471 115.00 -75.24 38.22
CA THR A 471 114.66 -76.66 38.31
C THR A 471 115.52 -77.53 37.41
N VAL A 472 115.86 -77.06 36.20
CA VAL A 472 116.84 -77.75 35.33
C VAL A 472 118.22 -77.82 36.00
N ALA A 473 118.72 -76.70 36.54
CA ALA A 473 120.02 -76.69 37.23
C ALA A 473 120.05 -77.60 38.48
N LEU A 474 118.92 -77.75 39.19
CA LEU A 474 118.79 -78.72 40.28
C LEU A 474 118.76 -80.17 39.76
N GLN A 475 118.06 -80.45 38.66
CA GLN A 475 118.01 -81.77 38.04
C GLN A 475 119.38 -82.22 37.51
N ASP A 476 120.12 -81.33 36.84
CA ASP A 476 121.51 -81.59 36.41
C ASP A 476 122.43 -81.84 37.62
N GLY A 477 122.26 -81.07 38.70
CA GLY A 477 122.97 -81.28 39.97
C GLY A 477 122.69 -82.66 40.57
N GLU A 478 121.42 -83.06 40.67
CA GLU A 478 121.02 -84.39 41.14
C GLU A 478 121.52 -85.52 40.22
N LEU A 479 121.55 -85.29 38.91
CA LEU A 479 122.00 -86.26 37.92
C LEU A 479 123.53 -86.44 38.02
N ARG A 480 124.30 -85.35 38.16
CA ARG A 480 125.75 -85.42 38.43
C ARG A 480 126.06 -86.04 39.78
N ILE A 481 125.23 -85.82 40.81
CA ILE A 481 125.32 -86.54 42.10
C ILE A 481 125.07 -88.04 41.91
N ARG A 482 124.12 -88.45 41.06
CA ARG A 482 123.89 -89.86 40.72
C ARG A 482 125.08 -90.48 39.97
N GLU A 483 125.65 -89.79 38.98
CA GLU A 483 126.87 -90.21 38.28
C GLU A 483 128.04 -90.41 39.24
N LEU A 484 128.34 -89.41 40.08
CA LEU A 484 129.43 -89.49 41.06
C LEU A 484 129.23 -90.62 42.07
N ASN A 485 128.00 -90.88 42.51
CA ASN A 485 127.70 -92.03 43.37
C ASN A 485 127.92 -93.37 42.63
N GLN A 486 127.66 -93.45 41.34
CA GLN A 486 127.92 -94.64 40.51
C GLN A 486 129.43 -94.84 40.25
N GLU A 487 130.19 -93.76 39.99
CA GLU A 487 131.66 -93.76 39.94
C GLU A 487 132.24 -94.27 41.27
N ILE A 488 131.76 -93.76 42.41
CA ILE A 488 132.16 -94.21 43.76
C ILE A 488 131.82 -95.70 44.00
N LEU A 489 130.68 -96.19 43.50
CA LEU A 489 130.31 -97.61 43.62
C LEU A 489 131.27 -98.51 42.83
N LEU A 490 131.61 -98.11 41.60
CA LEU A 490 132.56 -98.82 40.75
C LEU A 490 133.96 -98.83 41.36
N LEU A 491 134.45 -97.68 41.85
CA LEU A 491 135.73 -97.57 42.54
C LEU A 491 135.79 -98.49 43.76
N LYS A 492 134.77 -98.46 44.63
CA LYS A 492 134.63 -99.37 45.78
C LYS A 492 134.69 -100.83 45.35
N SER A 493 133.98 -101.22 44.29
CA SER A 493 134.01 -102.60 43.80
C SER A 493 135.41 -103.03 43.32
N SER A 494 136.17 -102.12 42.69
CA SER A 494 137.55 -102.40 42.26
C SER A 494 138.51 -102.51 43.44
N GLU A 495 138.36 -101.69 44.48
CA GLU A 495 139.17 -101.78 45.69
C GLU A 495 138.84 -103.03 46.50
N GLN A 496 137.56 -103.41 46.57
CA GLN A 496 137.12 -104.63 47.23
C GLN A 496 137.63 -105.89 46.50
N GLN A 497 137.72 -105.87 45.17
CA GLN A 497 138.41 -106.92 44.39
C GLN A 497 139.92 -106.96 44.66
N LYS A 498 140.60 -105.81 44.74
CA LYS A 498 142.04 -105.75 45.12
C LYS A 498 142.26 -106.29 46.54
N LEU A 499 141.35 -106.00 47.47
CA LEU A 499 141.43 -106.49 48.85
C LEU A 499 141.32 -108.02 48.88
N LEU A 500 140.32 -108.60 48.22
CA LEU A 500 140.13 -110.05 48.12
C LEU A 500 141.34 -110.76 47.46
N PHE A 501 141.96 -110.14 46.46
CA PHE A 501 143.18 -110.65 45.84
C PHE A 501 144.38 -110.66 46.80
N LEU A 502 144.55 -109.60 47.60
CA LEU A 502 145.58 -109.53 48.64
C LEU A 502 145.31 -110.51 49.80
N GLU A 503 144.05 -110.69 50.20
CA GLU A 503 143.65 -111.67 51.21
C GLU A 503 143.94 -113.11 50.76
N ALA A 504 143.73 -113.42 49.47
CA ALA A 504 144.11 -114.71 48.88
C ALA A 504 145.63 -114.95 48.97
N GLN A 505 146.46 -114.00 48.52
CA GLN A 505 147.92 -114.08 48.64
C GLN A 505 148.39 -114.21 50.11
N CYS A 506 147.73 -113.50 51.03
CA CYS A 506 148.01 -113.60 52.46
C CYS A 506 147.59 -114.96 53.07
N SER A 507 146.67 -115.68 52.45
CA SER A 507 146.26 -117.03 52.87
C SER A 507 147.28 -118.07 52.38
N GLU A 508 147.70 -117.97 51.12
CA GLU A 508 148.70 -118.85 50.49
C GLU A 508 150.05 -118.77 51.22
N LEU A 509 150.56 -117.56 51.47
CA LEU A 509 151.79 -117.34 52.27
C LEU A 509 151.69 -117.86 53.71
N ARG A 510 150.49 -117.86 54.33
CA ARG A 510 150.30 -118.44 55.67
C ARG A 510 150.39 -119.97 55.65
N SER A 511 149.97 -120.61 54.56
CA SER A 511 150.06 -122.06 54.39
C SER A 511 151.51 -122.52 54.24
N GLU A 512 152.29 -121.88 53.36
CA GLU A 512 153.73 -122.15 53.20
C GLU A 512 154.50 -121.98 54.52
N LEU A 513 154.20 -120.91 55.27
CA LEU A 513 154.88 -120.60 56.53
C LEU A 513 154.53 -121.62 57.63
N LEU A 514 153.31 -122.17 57.62
CA LEU A 514 152.90 -123.23 58.55
C LEU A 514 153.59 -124.57 58.21
N GLU A 515 153.72 -124.91 56.93
CA GLU A 515 154.47 -126.08 56.46
C GLU A 515 155.95 -125.98 56.86
N LYS A 516 156.60 -124.85 56.57
CA LYS A 516 158.00 -124.57 56.98
C LYS A 516 158.21 -124.59 58.49
N LYS A 517 157.21 -124.21 59.29
CA LYS A 517 157.26 -124.36 60.76
C LYS A 517 157.26 -125.83 61.16
N SER A 518 156.46 -126.68 60.51
CA SER A 518 156.40 -128.11 60.85
C SER A 518 157.72 -128.85 60.54
N GLU A 519 158.42 -128.51 59.44
CA GLU A 519 159.75 -129.02 59.13
C GLU A 519 160.78 -128.67 60.23
N LEU A 520 160.71 -127.45 60.76
CA LEU A 520 161.63 -126.95 61.79
C LEU A 520 161.42 -127.63 63.16
N GLU A 521 160.17 -127.93 63.53
CA GLU A 521 159.89 -128.63 64.79
C GLU A 521 160.39 -130.10 64.74
N VAL A 522 160.25 -130.79 63.60
CA VAL A 522 160.84 -132.14 63.39
C VAL A 522 162.37 -132.12 63.46
N LEU A 523 163.02 -131.10 62.90
CA LEU A 523 164.48 -130.95 62.99
C LEU A 523 164.95 -130.65 64.43
N SER A 524 164.19 -129.85 65.18
CA SER A 524 164.48 -129.54 66.59
C SER A 524 164.57 -130.81 67.45
N ASP A 525 163.58 -131.69 67.34
CA ASP A 525 163.53 -132.93 68.14
C ASP A 525 164.62 -133.93 67.73
N TYR A 526 164.99 -133.97 66.44
CA TYR A 526 166.14 -134.76 65.97
C TYR A 526 167.47 -134.29 66.61
N PHE A 527 167.67 -132.97 66.73
CA PHE A 527 168.83 -132.43 67.43
C PHE A 527 168.77 -132.65 68.96
N ALA A 528 167.58 -132.67 69.56
CA ALA A 528 167.39 -132.99 70.98
C ALA A 528 167.78 -134.45 71.30
N TRP A 529 167.47 -135.41 70.41
CA TRP A 529 167.89 -136.80 70.52
C TRP A 529 169.40 -136.98 70.26
N SER A 530 169.91 -136.47 69.13
CA SER A 530 171.32 -136.64 68.73
C SER A 530 172.33 -136.07 69.76
N ARG A 531 171.93 -135.08 70.56
CA ARG A 531 172.78 -134.51 71.63
C ARG A 531 172.78 -135.33 72.92
N LYS A 532 171.79 -136.21 73.14
CA LYS A 532 171.74 -137.15 74.28
C LYS A 532 172.51 -138.44 74.01
N GLU A 533 172.45 -138.98 72.79
CA GLU A 533 173.23 -140.16 72.40
C GLU A 533 174.69 -139.85 72.07
N ARG A 534 175.05 -138.57 71.93
CA ARG A 534 176.46 -138.15 71.78
C ARG A 534 177.25 -138.24 73.10
N ILE A 535 177.56 -139.48 73.46
CA ILE A 535 178.90 -139.89 73.90
C ILE A 535 179.31 -139.25 75.25
N GLY A 536 179.04 -139.87 76.40
CA GLY A 536 178.60 -141.27 76.61
C GLY A 536 179.74 -142.30 76.46
N SER A 537 180.73 -142.00 75.61
CA SER A 537 181.91 -142.84 75.33
C SER A 537 183.23 -142.07 75.47
N LYS A 538 183.20 -140.90 76.15
CA LYS A 538 184.40 -140.16 76.57
C LYS A 538 184.80 -140.39 78.04
N MET A 539 184.28 -141.45 78.65
CA MET A 539 185.02 -142.19 79.67
C MET A 539 185.71 -143.39 79.00
N ARG A 540 187.01 -143.57 79.25
CA ARG A 540 187.91 -144.63 78.72
C ARG A 540 188.45 -144.41 77.29
N GLU A 541 189.36 -143.45 77.12
CA GLU A 541 190.63 -143.61 76.36
C GLU A 541 191.53 -142.37 76.57
N THR A 542 192.87 -142.51 76.47
CA THR A 542 193.92 -141.43 76.57
C THR A 542 193.92 -140.57 77.85
N LYS A 543 194.97 -140.50 78.69
CA LYS A 543 196.29 -141.18 78.73
C LYS A 543 197.42 -140.68 77.82
N ARG A 544 197.52 -139.36 77.60
CA ARG A 544 198.82 -138.66 77.65
C ARG A 544 198.62 -137.18 77.95
#